data_AF-A0A4V1CGU8-F1
#
_entry.id   AF-A0A4V1CGU8-F1
#
_cell.length_a   1.000
_cell.length_b   1.000
_cell.length_c   1.000
_cell.angle_alpha   90.00
_cell.angle_beta   90.00
_cell.angle_gamma   90.00
#
_symmetry.space_group_name_H-M   'P 1'
#
loop_
_entity.id
_entity.type
_entity.pdbx_description
1 polymer ?
#
loop_
_entity_poly.entity_id
_entity_poly.type
_entity_poly.pdbx_seq_one_letter_code
_entity_poly.pdbx_strand_id
1 'polypeptide(L)'
;MIRTAPSNSGTTAAGSFRNGPWFWRQLTNNNSEYFDASKMARIRTNRSPLVNDTWIQHFPEHQGFTGNRAVHHHIDQGPIATPIPETVHHSWYKALHPNQYE
;
A
#
# COMPACT_ATOMS: atom_id res chain seq x y z
N MET A 1 6.33 -3.90 5.68
CA MET A 1 7.06 -3.22 4.59
C MET A 1 7.48 -4.25 3.56
N ILE A 2 7.44 -3.92 2.26
CA ILE A 2 7.88 -4.82 1.18
C ILE A 2 8.95 -4.11 0.34
N ARG A 3 9.99 -4.84 -0.09
CA ARG A 3 11.13 -4.32 -0.87
C ARG A 3 11.07 -4.76 -2.33
N THR A 4 11.23 -3.80 -3.24
CA THR A 4 11.51 -3.94 -4.68
C THR A 4 10.52 -4.79 -5.48
N ALA A 5 9.69 -4.14 -6.30
CA ALA A 5 8.81 -4.83 -7.23
C ALA A 5 9.59 -5.47 -8.41
N PRO A 6 8.97 -6.38 -9.20
CA PRO A 6 9.60 -6.99 -10.36
C PRO A 6 10.13 -5.95 -11.37
N SER A 7 11.27 -6.24 -12.00
CA SER A 7 11.97 -5.30 -12.90
C SER A 7 11.24 -4.98 -14.20
N ASN A 8 10.20 -5.74 -14.54
CA ASN A 8 9.32 -5.49 -15.68
C ASN A 8 8.09 -4.61 -15.32
N SER A 9 8.12 -3.90 -14.20
CA SER A 9 7.06 -3.00 -13.76
C SER A 9 7.43 -1.53 -13.97
N GLY A 10 6.46 -0.61 -13.81
CA GLY A 10 6.75 0.82 -13.83
C GLY A 10 7.69 1.23 -12.69
N THR A 11 8.25 2.44 -12.76
CA THR A 11 9.21 2.94 -11.77
C THR A 11 8.71 4.21 -11.08
N THR A 12 9.04 4.43 -9.80
CA THR A 12 8.85 5.71 -9.11
C THR A 12 9.69 6.83 -9.73
N ALA A 13 9.54 8.07 -9.27
CA ALA A 13 10.37 9.20 -9.71
C ALA A 13 11.88 8.95 -9.48
N ALA A 14 12.23 8.27 -8.38
CA ALA A 14 13.61 7.86 -8.08
C ALA A 14 14.04 6.54 -8.76
N GLY A 15 13.29 6.06 -9.77
CA GLY A 15 13.66 4.89 -10.56
C GLY A 15 13.39 3.52 -9.91
N SER A 16 12.77 3.47 -8.72
CA SER A 16 12.48 2.21 -8.04
C SER A 16 11.25 1.50 -8.63
N PHE A 17 11.32 0.19 -8.88
CA PHE A 17 10.19 -0.57 -9.40
C PHE A 17 8.96 -0.51 -8.47
N ARG A 18 7.79 -0.24 -9.05
CA ARG A 18 6.49 -0.11 -8.36
C ARG A 18 5.44 -1.03 -8.98
N ASN A 19 4.75 -1.80 -8.14
CA ASN A 19 3.66 -2.66 -8.58
C ASN A 19 2.69 -2.95 -7.42
N GLY A 20 1.55 -2.27 -7.42
CA GLY A 20 0.54 -2.39 -6.36
C GLY A 20 -0.03 -3.81 -6.20
N PRO A 21 -0.48 -4.48 -7.26
CA PRO A 21 -0.95 -5.86 -7.16
C PRO A 21 0.11 -6.82 -6.61
N TRP A 22 1.36 -6.69 -7.04
CA TRP A 22 2.46 -7.49 -6.50
C TRP A 22 2.72 -7.19 -5.03
N PHE A 23 2.74 -5.92 -4.64
CA PHE A 23 2.90 -5.49 -3.26
C PHE A 23 1.88 -6.16 -2.34
N TRP A 24 0.59 -6.14 -2.72
CA TRP A 24 -0.46 -6.76 -1.92
C TRP A 24 -0.30 -8.27 -1.81
N ARG A 25 0.09 -8.96 -2.89
CA ARG A 25 0.37 -10.40 -2.85
C ARG A 25 1.54 -10.74 -1.92
N GLN A 26 2.61 -9.94 -1.92
CA GLN A 26 3.73 -10.15 -1.01
C GLN A 26 3.32 -9.90 0.44
N LEU A 27 2.56 -8.83 0.69
CA LEU A 27 2.11 -8.51 2.03
C LEU A 27 1.16 -9.59 2.58
N THR A 28 0.27 -10.15 1.75
CA THR A 28 -0.58 -11.27 2.16
C THR A 28 0.20 -12.55 2.43
N ASN A 29 1.29 -12.82 1.69
CA ASN A 29 2.11 -14.00 1.90
C ASN A 29 2.87 -13.95 3.24
N ASN A 30 3.26 -12.75 3.68
CA ASN A 30 4.04 -12.56 4.89
C ASN A 30 3.16 -12.27 6.13
N ASN A 31 1.96 -11.73 5.93
CA ASN A 31 1.07 -11.26 6.98
C ASN A 31 -0.40 -11.52 6.64
N SER A 32 -0.73 -12.79 6.43
CA SER A 32 -2.09 -13.19 6.06
C SER A 32 -3.16 -12.76 7.08
N GLU A 33 -2.78 -12.61 8.35
CA GLU A 33 -3.64 -12.18 9.46
C GLU A 33 -4.24 -10.78 9.27
N TYR A 34 -3.64 -9.91 8.45
CA TYR A 34 -4.17 -8.57 8.17
C TYR A 34 -5.42 -8.61 7.25
N PHE A 35 -5.67 -9.76 6.61
CA PHE A 35 -6.59 -9.88 5.49
C PHE A 35 -7.68 -10.91 5.73
N ASP A 36 -8.88 -10.42 5.98
CA ASP A 36 -10.11 -11.20 5.95
C ASP A 36 -10.52 -11.56 4.50
N ALA A 37 -11.53 -12.44 4.38
CA ALA A 37 -11.98 -12.96 3.09
C ALA A 37 -12.36 -11.86 2.08
N SER A 38 -12.96 -10.76 2.56
CA SER A 38 -13.37 -9.64 1.71
C SER A 38 -12.18 -8.94 1.05
N LYS A 39 -11.09 -8.69 1.79
CA LYS A 39 -9.85 -8.12 1.26
C LYS A 39 -9.16 -9.10 0.32
N MET A 40 -9.10 -10.37 0.70
CA MET A 40 -8.50 -11.41 -0.15
C MET A 40 -9.20 -11.49 -1.50
N ALA A 41 -10.53 -11.34 -1.56
CA ALA A 41 -11.26 -11.28 -2.83
C ALA A 41 -10.86 -10.08 -3.71
N ARG A 42 -10.60 -8.90 -3.10
CA ARG A 42 -10.11 -7.73 -3.84
C ARG A 42 -8.69 -7.95 -4.37
N ILE A 43 -7.79 -8.47 -3.54
CA ILE A 43 -6.39 -8.72 -3.92
C ILE A 43 -6.30 -9.74 -5.06
N ARG A 44 -7.13 -10.80 -5.05
CA ARG A 44 -7.24 -11.77 -6.15
C ARG A 44 -7.64 -11.15 -7.48
N THR A 45 -8.35 -10.02 -7.46
CA THR A 45 -8.75 -9.26 -8.65
C THR A 45 -7.82 -8.06 -8.92
N ASN A 46 -6.59 -8.09 -8.38
CA ASN A 46 -5.59 -7.03 -8.49
C ASN A 46 -6.04 -5.67 -7.94
N ARG A 47 -7.02 -5.64 -7.03
CA ARG A 47 -7.52 -4.43 -6.40
C ARG A 47 -6.94 -4.27 -5.00
N SER A 48 -6.64 -3.03 -4.62
CA SER A 48 -6.33 -2.69 -3.24
C SER A 48 -7.46 -3.13 -2.29
N PRO A 49 -7.10 -3.61 -1.09
CA PRO A 49 -8.07 -3.88 -0.03
C PRO A 49 -8.70 -2.57 0.50
N LEU A 50 -9.81 -2.72 1.22
CA LEU A 50 -10.42 -1.64 1.99
C LEU A 50 -10.04 -1.78 3.46
N VAL A 51 -9.91 -0.65 4.16
CA VAL A 51 -9.76 -0.60 5.61
C VAL A 51 -11.07 -1.10 6.25
N ASN A 52 -10.97 -2.05 7.18
CA ASN A 52 -12.08 -2.57 7.98
C ASN A 52 -11.57 -3.01 9.36
N ASP A 53 -12.43 -3.58 10.18
CA ASP A 53 -12.09 -3.92 11.57
C ASP A 53 -10.90 -4.89 11.69
N THR A 54 -10.83 -5.94 10.86
CA THR A 54 -9.67 -6.85 10.84
C THR A 54 -8.38 -6.11 10.48
N TRP A 55 -8.44 -5.13 9.57
CA TRP A 55 -7.26 -4.32 9.25
C TRP A 55 -6.83 -3.47 10.44
N ILE A 56 -7.80 -2.82 11.10
CA ILE A 56 -7.56 -1.88 12.19
C ILE A 56 -6.94 -2.57 13.41
N GLN A 57 -7.19 -3.87 13.61
CA GLN A 57 -6.51 -4.66 14.65
C GLN A 57 -4.99 -4.68 14.49
N HIS A 58 -4.49 -4.55 13.26
CA HIS A 58 -3.06 -4.57 12.93
C HIS A 58 -2.50 -3.21 12.54
N PHE A 59 -3.36 -2.27 12.14
CA PHE A 59 -3.04 -0.89 11.78
C PHE A 59 -4.00 0.06 12.53
N PRO A 60 -3.88 0.17 13.87
CA PRO A 60 -4.80 0.98 14.68
C PRO A 60 -4.82 2.45 14.27
N GLU A 61 -3.72 2.98 13.73
CA GLU A 61 -3.62 4.32 13.18
C GLU A 61 -4.54 4.55 11.96
N HIS A 62 -5.09 3.50 11.36
CA HIS A 62 -6.06 3.59 10.26
C HIS A 62 -7.53 3.58 10.72
N GLN A 63 -7.83 3.57 12.03
CA GLN A 63 -9.19 3.44 12.56
C GLN A 63 -10.17 4.50 12.03
N GLY A 64 -9.70 5.73 11.79
CA GLY A 64 -10.52 6.83 11.23
C GLY A 64 -10.84 6.70 9.73
N PHE A 65 -10.41 5.63 9.06
CA PHE A 65 -10.46 5.48 7.60
C PHE A 65 -11.21 4.23 7.14
N THR A 66 -12.11 3.66 7.96
CA THR A 66 -12.94 2.52 7.57
C THR A 66 -13.64 2.76 6.23
N GLY A 67 -13.58 1.76 5.34
CA GLY A 67 -14.11 1.84 3.98
C GLY A 67 -13.17 2.51 2.97
N ASN A 68 -12.12 3.20 3.42
CA ASN A 68 -11.12 3.79 2.54
C ASN A 68 -10.26 2.70 1.90
N ARG A 69 -9.76 2.98 0.69
CA ARG A 69 -8.82 2.07 0.02
C ARG A 69 -7.46 2.17 0.68
N ALA A 70 -6.85 1.05 1.04
CA ALA A 70 -5.43 1.05 1.41
C ALA A 70 -4.61 1.04 0.11
N VAL A 71 -3.72 2.02 -0.07
CA VAL A 71 -2.83 2.14 -1.23
C VAL A 71 -1.41 1.77 -0.83
N HIS A 72 -0.64 1.21 -1.76
CA HIS A 72 0.80 1.04 -1.55
C HIS A 72 1.47 2.41 -1.79
N HIS A 73 2.24 2.86 -0.81
CA HIS A 73 2.97 4.11 -0.86
C HIS A 73 4.47 3.82 -0.76
N HIS A 74 5.26 4.44 -1.65
CA HIS A 74 6.71 4.30 -1.65
C HIS A 74 7.34 5.37 -0.76
N ILE A 75 8.11 4.96 0.24
CA ILE A 75 8.84 5.86 1.14
C ILE A 75 9.96 6.53 0.34
N ASP A 76 10.00 7.86 0.34
CA ASP A 76 11.00 8.69 -0.35
C ASP A 76 11.16 8.36 -1.86
N GLN A 77 10.08 7.90 -2.51
CA GLN A 77 10.12 7.36 -3.87
C GLN A 77 11.03 6.13 -4.03
N GLY A 78 11.55 5.58 -2.93
CA GLY A 78 12.54 4.50 -2.93
C GLY A 78 11.94 3.09 -3.11
N PRO A 79 12.76 2.06 -2.88
CA PRO A 79 12.38 0.67 -3.13
C PRO A 79 11.47 0.07 -2.04
N ILE A 80 11.21 0.81 -0.96
CA ILE A 80 10.41 0.35 0.18
C ILE A 80 8.99 0.90 0.05
N ALA A 81 8.01 0.01 0.12
CA ALA A 81 6.60 0.38 0.15
C ALA A 81 5.90 -0.02 1.46
N THR A 82 4.93 0.80 1.86
CA THR A 82 4.08 0.63 3.04
C THR A 82 2.61 0.90 2.69
N PRO A 83 1.62 0.24 3.33
CA PRO A 83 0.22 0.52 3.06
C PRO A 83 -0.24 1.76 3.85
N ILE A 84 -0.95 2.69 3.22
CA ILE A 84 -1.62 3.82 3.89
C ILE A 84 -3.03 4.02 3.34
N PRO A 85 -3.97 4.65 4.08
CA PRO A 85 -5.26 5.00 3.54
C PRO A 85 -5.11 6.01 2.39
N GLU A 86 -5.86 5.81 1.30
CA GLU A 86 -5.90 6.70 0.14
C GLU A 86 -6.18 8.15 0.52
N THR A 87 -7.06 8.39 1.48
CA THR A 87 -7.34 9.75 1.98
C THR A 87 -6.09 10.39 2.60
N VAL A 88 -5.29 9.63 3.35
CA VAL A 88 -4.02 10.12 3.92
C VAL A 88 -3.04 10.43 2.78
N HIS A 89 -2.90 9.51 1.83
CA HIS A 89 -2.03 9.66 0.66
C HIS A 89 -2.32 10.95 -0.11
N HIS A 90 -3.60 11.25 -0.34
CA HIS A 90 -4.00 12.47 -1.05
C HIS A 90 -3.86 13.73 -0.19
N SER A 91 -4.32 13.70 1.07
CA SER A 91 -4.34 14.88 1.93
C SER A 91 -2.92 15.35 2.31
N TRP A 92 -1.98 14.41 2.40
CA TRP A 92 -0.59 14.67 2.80
C TRP A 92 0.39 14.47 1.65
N TYR A 93 -0.08 14.51 0.39
CA TYR A 93 0.71 14.15 -0.79
C TYR A 93 2.09 14.81 -0.83
N LYS A 94 2.17 16.14 -0.63
CA LYS A 94 3.45 16.87 -0.64
C LYS A 94 4.39 16.44 0.49
N ALA A 95 3.85 16.16 1.67
CA ALA A 95 4.64 15.72 2.81
C ALA A 95 5.11 14.26 2.67
N LEU A 96 4.32 13.42 1.98
CA LEU A 96 4.64 12.02 1.71
C LEU A 96 5.52 11.83 0.48
N HIS A 97 5.61 12.82 -0.40
CA HIS A 97 6.44 12.80 -1.61
C HIS A 97 7.39 14.01 -1.69
N PRO A 98 8.25 14.23 -0.67
CA PRO A 98 9.14 15.39 -0.62
C PRO A 98 10.12 15.41 -1.80
N ASN A 99 10.62 14.24 -2.20
CA ASN A 99 11.68 14.10 -3.21
C ASN A 99 11.13 13.93 -4.64
N GLN A 100 9.86 14.26 -4.88
CA GLN A 100 9.25 14.12 -6.21
C GLN A 100 9.61 15.28 -7.16
N TYR A 101 10.06 16.41 -6.61
CA TYR A 101 10.34 17.64 -7.36
C TYR A 101 11.82 18.03 -7.34
N GLU A 102 12.68 17.11 -6.90
CA GLU A 102 14.14 17.26 -6.95
C GLU A 102 14.70 16.92 -8.33
#